data_AF-A0A959KXG7-F1
#
_entry.id   AF-A0A959KXG7-F1
#
_cell.length_a   1.000
_cell.length_b   1.000
_cell.length_c   1.000
_cell.angle_alpha   90.00
_cell.angle_beta   90.00
_cell.angle_gamma   90.00
#
_symmetry.space_group_name_H-M   'P 1'
#
loop_
_entity.id
_entity.type
_entity.pdbx_description
1 polymer ?
#
loop_
_entity_poly.entity_id
_entity_poly.type
_entity_poly.pdbx_seq_one_letter_code
_entity_poly.pdbx_strand_id
1 'polypeptide(L)'
;MPILLRPVFSLLVFAGLSWSLTSQTPAPELPTFFSSLSEDELPSVVIETDLRRLIGRKTQEEYQDAQFSLSVRDSLQFSGEIRLKARGNNRKQACFYPPLKLKFDKKDLQKAGLQPSNKIKLVVQCRSSDMNGQLILKEYLLYKLYNLLTPYSYRVQLLQFTYLNNRKKGKKNSESEP
;
A
#
# COMPACT_ATOMS: atom_id res chain seq x y z
N MET A 1 32.65 -52.34 -59.02
CA MET A 1 32.34 -52.50 -57.57
C MET A 1 33.65 -52.84 -56.87
N PRO A 2 33.98 -52.34 -55.66
CA PRO A 2 33.49 -51.16 -54.93
C PRO A 2 34.63 -50.35 -54.24
N ILE A 3 34.26 -49.27 -53.53
CA ILE A 3 34.80 -48.85 -52.21
C ILE A 3 36.11 -48.00 -52.06
N LEU A 4 35.83 -46.72 -51.80
CA LEU A 4 36.28 -45.82 -50.72
C LEU A 4 37.71 -45.26 -50.64
N LEU A 5 37.77 -43.95 -50.98
CA LEU A 5 38.71 -42.92 -50.54
C LEU A 5 38.76 -42.75 -49.01
N ARG A 6 39.98 -42.50 -48.51
CA ARG A 6 40.31 -41.61 -47.37
C ARG A 6 40.85 -40.28 -47.96
N PRO A 7 41.15 -39.25 -47.14
CA PRO A 7 40.31 -38.51 -46.20
C PRO A 7 40.32 -37.01 -46.57
N VAL A 8 39.23 -36.26 -46.35
CA VAL A 8 39.29 -34.79 -46.43
C VAL A 8 38.94 -34.19 -45.08
N PHE A 9 39.97 -33.59 -44.52
CA PHE A 9 40.01 -32.77 -43.34
C PHE A 9 39.11 -31.54 -43.57
N SER A 10 37.86 -31.57 -43.13
CA SER A 10 37.00 -30.39 -43.15
C SER A 10 36.94 -29.80 -41.75
N LEU A 11 37.87 -28.88 -41.52
CA LEU A 11 37.92 -27.98 -40.37
C LEU A 11 36.67 -27.08 -40.41
N LEU A 12 35.62 -27.46 -39.69
CA LEU A 12 34.45 -26.62 -39.46
C LEU A 12 34.84 -25.52 -38.46
N VAL A 13 35.29 -24.39 -38.99
CA VAL A 13 35.40 -23.12 -38.27
C VAL A 13 33.97 -22.68 -37.95
N PHE A 14 33.51 -22.97 -36.72
CA PHE A 14 32.34 -22.31 -36.14
C PHE A 14 32.70 -20.84 -35.91
N ALA A 15 32.51 -20.02 -36.95
CA ALA A 15 32.57 -18.58 -36.85
C ALA A 15 31.54 -18.16 -35.79
N GLY A 16 32.04 -17.57 -34.70
CA GLY A 16 31.24 -17.10 -33.59
C GLY A 16 30.17 -16.12 -34.05
N LEU A 17 28.93 -16.60 -34.15
CA LEU A 17 27.77 -15.74 -33.94
C LEU A 17 27.68 -15.53 -32.43
N SER A 18 28.41 -14.52 -31.96
CA SER A 18 28.17 -13.92 -30.65
C SER A 18 26.74 -13.40 -30.65
N TRP A 19 25.81 -14.17 -30.09
CA TRP A 19 24.54 -13.62 -29.64
C TRP A 19 24.87 -12.66 -28.50
N SER A 20 25.04 -11.39 -28.85
CA SER A 20 25.05 -10.31 -27.87
C SER A 20 23.69 -10.34 -27.18
N LEU A 21 23.64 -10.87 -25.96
CA LEU A 21 22.54 -10.66 -25.04
C LEU A 21 22.50 -9.15 -24.74
N THR A 22 21.63 -8.43 -25.42
CA THR A 22 21.29 -7.07 -25.03
C THR A 22 20.58 -7.16 -23.70
N SER A 23 21.28 -6.87 -22.60
CA SER A 23 20.64 -6.59 -21.32
C SER A 23 19.73 -5.38 -21.51
N GLN A 24 18.43 -5.62 -21.65
CA GLN A 24 17.42 -4.57 -21.58
C GLN A 24 17.42 -4.08 -20.13
N THR A 25 18.11 -2.97 -19.86
CA THR A 25 17.95 -2.27 -18.58
C THR A 25 16.50 -1.81 -18.52
N PRO A 26 15.67 -2.33 -17.59
CA PRO A 26 14.30 -1.87 -17.46
C PRO A 26 14.33 -0.36 -17.16
N ALA A 27 13.42 0.38 -17.79
CA ALA A 27 13.29 1.82 -17.56
C ALA A 27 13.09 2.10 -16.06
N PRO A 28 13.55 3.26 -15.54
CA PRO A 28 13.35 3.61 -14.14
C PRO A 28 11.86 3.75 -13.85
N GLU A 29 11.27 2.73 -13.22
CA GLU A 29 9.89 2.79 -12.75
C GLU A 29 9.82 3.62 -11.46
N LEU A 30 8.84 4.52 -11.36
CA LEU A 30 8.59 5.29 -10.14
C LEU A 30 8.36 4.31 -8.96
N PRO A 31 8.79 4.65 -7.72
CA PRO A 31 8.51 3.83 -6.56
C PRO A 31 7.01 3.81 -6.25
N THR A 32 6.51 2.67 -5.76
CA THR A 32 5.15 2.60 -5.22
C THR A 32 5.08 3.30 -3.87
N PHE A 33 3.89 3.72 -3.43
CA PHE A 33 3.68 4.32 -2.10
C PHE A 33 4.23 3.46 -0.94
N PHE A 34 4.22 2.13 -1.07
CA PHE A 34 4.77 1.24 -0.04
C PHE A 34 6.28 1.12 -0.13
N SER A 35 6.85 1.24 -1.32
CA SER A 35 8.30 1.18 -1.53
C SER A 35 9.03 2.40 -0.99
N SER A 36 8.34 3.54 -0.88
CA SER A 36 8.89 4.76 -0.28
C SER A 36 8.89 4.75 1.25
N LEU A 37 8.28 3.75 1.90
CA LEU A 37 8.27 3.63 3.35
C LEU A 37 9.38 2.67 3.79
N SER A 38 10.25 3.12 4.71
CA SER A 38 11.28 2.27 5.30
C SER A 38 10.66 1.26 6.27
N GLU A 39 11.08 -0.01 6.21
CA GLU A 39 10.52 -1.06 7.08
C GLU A 39 10.81 -0.83 8.58
N ASP A 40 11.90 -0.13 8.90
CA ASP A 40 12.36 0.13 10.27
C ASP A 40 11.74 1.40 10.89
N GLU A 41 10.93 2.13 10.13
CA GLU A 41 10.28 3.34 10.61
C GLU A 41 8.83 3.08 10.97
N LEU A 42 8.30 3.84 11.92
CA LEU A 42 6.88 3.84 12.28
C LEU A 42 6.25 5.17 11.80
N PRO A 43 5.69 5.22 10.58
CA PRO A 43 5.08 6.42 10.07
C PRO A 43 3.84 6.80 10.87
N SER A 44 3.61 8.10 11.04
CA SER A 44 2.39 8.64 11.60
C SER A 44 1.46 9.08 10.47
N VAL A 45 0.21 8.62 10.52
CA VAL A 45 -0.83 8.97 9.56
C VAL A 45 -1.98 9.66 10.29
N VAL A 46 -2.34 10.83 9.80
CA VAL A 46 -3.54 11.54 10.26
C VAL A 46 -4.56 11.59 9.13
N ILE A 47 -5.79 11.19 9.44
CA ILE A 47 -6.92 11.31 8.53
C ILE A 47 -7.97 12.21 9.17
N GLU A 48 -8.26 13.32 8.52
CA GLU A 48 -9.30 14.24 8.92
C GLU A 48 -10.54 14.06 8.04
N THR A 49 -11.68 13.70 8.62
CA THR A 49 -12.94 13.46 7.87
C THR A 49 -14.17 13.55 8.78
N ASP A 50 -15.38 13.49 8.21
CA ASP A 50 -16.62 13.35 9.00
C ASP A 50 -16.74 11.91 9.54
N LEU A 51 -16.25 11.73 10.77
CA LEU A 51 -16.22 10.42 11.43
C LEU A 51 -17.61 9.86 11.71
N ARG A 52 -18.58 10.73 12.03
CA ARG A 52 -19.95 10.29 12.31
C ARG A 52 -20.60 9.73 11.06
N ARG A 53 -20.42 10.41 9.91
CA ARG A 53 -20.88 9.89 8.62
C ARG A 53 -20.19 8.57 8.28
N LEU A 54 -18.87 8.50 8.44
CA LEU A 54 -18.09 7.31 8.12
C LEU A 54 -18.55 6.08 8.90
N ILE A 55 -18.73 6.23 10.21
CA ILE A 55 -19.15 5.14 11.12
C ILE A 55 -20.64 4.85 10.93
N GLY A 56 -21.49 5.87 10.89
CA GLY A 56 -22.95 5.72 10.80
C GLY A 56 -23.43 5.15 9.46
N ARG A 57 -22.67 5.37 8.38
CA ARG A 57 -22.99 4.87 7.02
C ARG A 57 -22.02 3.82 6.51
N LYS A 58 -21.22 3.20 7.40
CA LYS A 58 -20.17 2.25 7.03
C LYS A 58 -20.65 1.10 6.14
N THR A 59 -21.91 0.69 6.21
CA THR A 59 -22.49 -0.39 5.38
C THR A 59 -22.80 0.03 3.94
N GLN A 60 -22.97 1.33 3.66
CA GLN A 60 -23.33 1.87 2.35
C GLN A 60 -22.15 1.89 1.36
N GLU A 61 -20.91 1.75 1.86
CA GLU A 61 -19.69 1.74 1.05
C GLU A 61 -19.51 2.97 0.12
N GLU A 62 -20.02 4.11 0.55
CA GLU A 62 -19.85 5.38 -0.15
C GLU A 62 -18.49 5.99 0.15
N TYR A 63 -17.88 6.59 -0.88
CA TYR A 63 -16.72 7.44 -0.68
C TYR A 63 -17.13 8.79 -0.09
N GLN A 64 -16.35 9.26 0.89
CA GLN A 64 -16.39 10.61 1.41
C GLN A 64 -15.00 11.24 1.34
N ASP A 65 -14.96 12.57 1.30
CA ASP A 65 -13.71 13.33 1.23
C ASP A 65 -13.01 13.35 2.59
N ALA A 66 -11.69 13.43 2.58
CA ALA A 66 -10.85 13.48 3.76
C ALA A 66 -9.51 14.18 3.45
N GLN A 67 -8.94 14.85 4.44
CA GLN A 67 -7.54 15.27 4.39
C GLN A 67 -6.67 14.15 4.94
N PHE A 68 -5.55 13.89 4.28
CA PHE A 68 -4.58 12.89 4.68
C PHE A 68 -3.21 13.54 4.84
N SER A 69 -2.52 13.21 5.92
CA SER A 69 -1.10 13.50 6.08
C SER A 69 -0.34 12.27 6.54
N LEU A 70 0.88 12.15 6.04
CA LEU A 70 1.86 11.12 6.38
C LEU A 70 3.14 11.81 6.81
N SER A 71 3.59 11.48 8.02
CA SER A 71 4.86 11.95 8.57
C SER A 71 5.74 10.77 8.97
N VAL A 72 7.04 10.93 8.79
CA VAL A 72 8.06 9.96 9.19
C VAL A 72 9.11 10.71 10.00
N ARG A 73 9.40 10.26 11.23
CA ARG A 73 10.29 10.97 12.17
C ARG A 73 9.92 12.47 12.28
N ASP A 74 8.62 12.74 12.41
CA ASP A 74 8.02 14.08 12.48
C ASP A 74 8.22 14.99 11.24
N SER A 75 8.86 14.49 10.19
CA SER A 75 8.95 15.17 8.90
C SER A 75 7.75 14.82 8.02
N LEU A 76 7.07 15.85 7.49
CA LEU A 76 5.92 15.66 6.59
C LEU A 76 6.39 15.14 5.24
N GLN A 77 5.95 13.93 4.88
CA GLN A 77 6.32 13.25 3.64
C GLN A 77 5.27 13.44 2.55
N PHE A 78 3.99 13.43 2.92
CA PHE A 78 2.89 13.61 1.99
C PHE A 78 1.69 14.25 2.69
N SER A 79 1.01 15.15 2.01
CA SER A 79 -0.26 15.72 2.44
C SER A 79 -1.14 15.98 1.23
N GLY A 80 -2.44 15.73 1.35
CA GLY A 80 -3.38 16.01 0.27
C GLY A 80 -4.80 15.59 0.56
N GLU A 81 -5.70 16.00 -0.34
CA GLU A 81 -7.09 15.57 -0.31
C GLU A 81 -7.20 14.16 -0.87
N ILE A 82 -7.93 13.30 -0.15
CA ILE A 82 -8.21 11.94 -0.57
C ILE A 82 -9.70 11.64 -0.44
N ARG A 83 -10.11 10.53 -1.04
CA ARG A 83 -11.42 9.94 -0.76
C ARG A 83 -11.23 8.65 0.01
N LEU A 84 -12.07 8.41 1.01
CA LEU A 84 -12.06 7.17 1.76
C LEU A 84 -13.46 6.58 1.89
N LYS A 85 -13.52 5.27 2.12
CA LYS A 85 -14.74 4.57 2.48
C LYS A 85 -14.48 3.41 3.41
N ALA A 86 -15.50 3.00 4.16
CA ALA A 86 -15.51 1.71 4.84
C ALA A 86 -15.44 0.55 3.82
N ARG A 87 -14.76 -0.54 4.18
CA ARG A 87 -14.62 -1.75 3.35
C ARG A 87 -14.82 -3.03 4.17
N GLY A 88 -14.95 -4.15 3.46
CA GLY A 88 -15.05 -5.49 4.06
C GLY A 88 -16.49 -5.90 4.34
N ASN A 89 -16.64 -7.14 4.83
CA ASN A 89 -17.94 -7.75 5.06
C ASN A 89 -18.25 -7.75 6.57
N ASN A 90 -17.68 -8.72 7.29
CA ASN A 90 -17.99 -8.95 8.70
C ASN A 90 -17.44 -7.84 9.62
N ARG A 91 -16.16 -7.47 9.49
CA ARG A 91 -15.55 -6.38 10.30
C ARG A 91 -16.26 -5.05 10.08
N LYS A 92 -16.74 -4.77 8.87
CA LYS A 92 -17.51 -3.56 8.55
C LYS A 92 -18.80 -3.46 9.35
N GLN A 93 -19.48 -4.59 9.58
CA GLN A 93 -20.73 -4.65 10.33
C GLN A 93 -20.46 -4.65 11.85
N ALA A 94 -19.54 -5.50 12.31
CA ALA A 94 -19.31 -5.76 13.73
C ALA A 94 -18.44 -4.71 14.45
N CYS A 95 -17.51 -4.05 13.74
CA CYS A 95 -16.58 -3.11 14.36
C CYS A 95 -17.14 -1.70 14.47
N PHE A 96 -16.77 -0.99 15.53
CA PHE A 96 -17.08 0.43 15.66
C PHE A 96 -16.31 1.24 14.61
N TYR A 97 -14.99 1.05 14.54
CA TYR A 97 -14.16 1.59 13.46
C TYR A 97 -14.04 0.56 12.33
N PRO A 98 -14.60 0.83 11.14
CA PRO A 98 -14.48 -0.09 10.02
C PRO A 98 -13.07 0.00 9.40
N PRO A 99 -12.55 -1.09 8.81
CA PRO A 99 -11.37 -0.98 7.96
C PRO A 99 -11.69 -0.10 6.74
N LEU A 100 -10.68 0.63 6.25
CA LEU A 100 -10.87 1.66 5.23
C LEU A 100 -10.22 1.28 3.90
N LYS A 101 -10.81 1.80 2.81
CA LYS A 101 -10.20 1.86 1.49
C LYS A 101 -9.94 3.33 1.15
N LEU A 102 -8.68 3.71 1.14
CA LEU A 102 -8.21 5.04 0.76
C LEU A 102 -8.07 5.12 -0.76
N LYS A 103 -8.40 6.27 -1.34
CA LYS A 103 -8.30 6.57 -2.75
C LYS A 103 -7.66 7.94 -2.93
N PHE A 104 -6.40 7.95 -3.33
CA PHE A 104 -5.62 9.14 -3.65
C PHE A 104 -5.93 9.65 -5.07
N ASP A 105 -5.63 10.92 -5.35
CA ASP A 105 -5.61 11.39 -6.73
C ASP A 105 -4.34 10.89 -7.43
N LYS A 106 -4.48 10.44 -8.68
CA LYS A 106 -3.35 9.91 -9.44
C LYS A 106 -2.33 10.99 -9.80
N LYS A 107 -2.80 12.22 -10.07
CA LYS A 107 -1.95 13.35 -10.42
C LYS A 107 -1.11 13.78 -9.23
N ASP A 108 -1.69 13.77 -8.03
CA ASP A 108 -0.96 14.14 -6.81
C ASP A 108 0.11 13.10 -6.44
N LEU A 109 -0.17 11.81 -6.64
CA LEU A 109 0.84 10.77 -6.50
C LEU A 109 1.99 10.95 -7.51
N GLN A 110 1.68 11.25 -8.77
CA GLN A 110 2.70 11.48 -9.80
C GLN A 110 3.55 12.72 -9.50
N LYS A 111 2.94 13.82 -9.02
CA LYS A 111 3.66 15.02 -8.57
C LYS A 111 4.59 14.72 -7.40
N ALA A 112 4.21 13.80 -6.52
CA ALA A 112 5.04 13.31 -5.42
C ALA A 112 6.09 12.27 -5.86
N GLY A 113 6.23 12.00 -7.17
CA GLY A 113 7.20 11.01 -7.68
C GLY A 113 6.82 9.56 -7.40
N LEU A 114 5.54 9.27 -7.13
CA LEU A 114 5.04 7.93 -6.82
C LEU A 114 4.25 7.33 -7.99
N GLN A 115 4.18 5.99 -8.04
CA GLN A 115 3.31 5.31 -8.99
C GLN A 115 1.83 5.73 -8.82
N PRO A 116 1.05 5.78 -9.92
CA PRO A 116 -0.37 6.15 -9.89
C PRO A 116 -1.28 5.04 -9.30
N SER A 117 -0.72 4.11 -8.52
CA SER A 117 -1.43 3.08 -7.76
C SER A 117 -2.18 3.73 -6.60
N ASN A 118 -3.40 4.19 -6.86
CA ASN A 118 -4.05 5.17 -6.01
C ASN A 118 -5.00 4.61 -4.95
N LYS A 119 -5.08 3.28 -4.79
CA LYS A 119 -6.01 2.65 -3.83
C LYS A 119 -5.24 1.85 -2.79
N ILE A 120 -5.40 2.21 -1.53
CA ILE A 120 -4.71 1.59 -0.40
C ILE A 120 -5.74 1.05 0.60
N LYS A 121 -5.47 -0.13 1.16
CA LYS A 121 -6.29 -0.72 2.22
C LYS A 121 -5.66 -0.34 3.56
N LEU A 122 -6.45 0.23 4.46
CA LEU A 122 -6.05 0.53 5.83
C LEU A 122 -6.86 -0.35 6.78
N VAL A 123 -6.17 -1.11 7.61
CA VAL A 123 -6.80 -1.91 8.68
C VAL A 123 -6.62 -1.13 9.98
N VAL A 124 -7.72 -0.94 10.70
CA VAL A 124 -7.74 -0.22 11.98
C VAL A 124 -8.28 -1.13 13.08
N GLN A 125 -7.98 -0.78 14.33
CA GLN A 125 -8.53 -1.45 15.49
C GLN A 125 -10.06 -1.40 15.50
N CYS A 126 -10.73 -2.50 15.86
CA CYS A 126 -12.19 -2.63 15.76
C CYS A 126 -12.92 -1.71 16.75
N ARG A 127 -12.31 -1.47 17.92
CA ARG A 127 -12.77 -0.64 19.04
C ARG A 127 -11.55 0.00 19.72
N SER A 128 -11.76 1.07 20.48
CA SER A 128 -10.70 1.69 21.30
C SER A 128 -10.46 0.84 22.55
N SER A 129 -9.49 -0.08 22.48
CA SER A 129 -9.09 -0.93 23.60
C SER A 129 -7.74 -1.57 23.29
N ASP A 130 -6.89 -1.76 24.31
CA ASP A 130 -5.55 -2.35 24.15
C ASP A 130 -5.59 -3.75 23.51
N MET A 131 -6.58 -4.57 23.88
CA MET A 131 -6.76 -5.90 23.29
C MET A 131 -6.94 -5.84 21.76
N ASN A 132 -7.69 -4.86 21.26
CA ASN A 132 -7.87 -4.67 19.82
C ASN A 132 -6.59 -4.17 19.14
N GLY A 133 -5.80 -3.33 19.83
CA GLY A 133 -4.46 -2.95 19.37
C GLY A 133 -3.54 -4.16 19.21
N GLN A 134 -3.51 -5.06 20.21
CA GLN A 134 -2.72 -6.29 20.14
C GLN A 134 -3.15 -7.22 19.00
N LEU A 135 -4.45 -7.28 18.67
CA LEU A 135 -4.92 -8.04 17.51
C LEU A 135 -4.39 -7.48 16.19
N ILE A 136 -4.26 -6.15 16.05
CA ILE A 136 -3.65 -5.53 14.87
C ILE A 136 -2.16 -5.87 14.79
N LEU A 137 -1.44 -5.86 15.92
CA LEU A 137 -0.03 -6.26 15.95
C LEU A 137 0.15 -7.73 15.56
N LYS A 138 -0.72 -8.63 16.05
CA LYS A 138 -0.72 -10.04 15.64
C LYS A 138 -1.01 -10.20 14.14
N GLU A 139 -1.99 -9.48 13.61
CA GLU A 139 -2.30 -9.48 12.17
C GLU A 139 -1.09 -9.01 11.35
N TYR A 140 -0.42 -7.93 11.76
CA TYR A 140 0.81 -7.44 11.13
C TYR A 140 1.94 -8.47 11.13
N LEU A 141 2.24 -9.07 12.28
CA LEU A 141 3.29 -10.09 12.40
C LEU A 141 3.00 -11.32 11.54
N LEU A 142 1.73 -11.73 11.46
CA LEU A 142 1.32 -12.84 10.61
C LEU A 142 1.59 -12.56 9.12
N TYR A 143 1.30 -11.34 8.65
CA TYR A 143 1.64 -10.94 7.28
C TYR A 143 3.16 -10.92 7.05
N LYS A 144 3.95 -10.37 7.99
CA LYS A 144 5.42 -10.37 7.88
C LYS A 144 5.98 -11.79 7.83
N LEU A 145 5.48 -12.70 8.66
CA LEU A 145 5.85 -14.12 8.60
C LEU A 145 5.50 -14.72 7.23
N TYR A 146 4.28 -14.46 6.73
CA TYR A 146 3.86 -14.97 5.42
C TYR A 146 4.69 -14.39 4.27
N ASN A 147 5.20 -13.16 4.38
CA ASN A 147 6.13 -12.58 3.40
C ASN A 147 7.44 -13.37 3.28
N LEU A 148 7.89 -14.04 4.35
CA LEU A 148 9.09 -14.89 4.32
C LEU A 148 8.83 -16.23 3.61
N LEU A 149 7.60 -16.71 3.63
CA LEU A 149 7.23 -18.02 3.06
C LEU A 149 6.99 -17.95 1.55
N THR A 150 6.51 -16.81 1.03
CA THR A 150 6.17 -16.71 -0.39
C THR A 150 6.24 -15.27 -0.92
N PRO A 151 6.74 -15.07 -2.16
CA PRO A 151 6.65 -13.78 -2.83
C PRO A 151 5.20 -13.41 -3.22
N TYR A 152 4.27 -14.37 -3.23
CA TYR A 152 2.84 -14.13 -3.50
C TYR A 152 2.08 -13.71 -2.24
N SER A 153 2.58 -12.66 -1.60
CA SER A 153 2.07 -12.14 -0.33
C SER A 153 1.86 -10.62 -0.41
N TYR A 154 1.00 -10.08 0.45
CA TYR A 154 0.79 -8.64 0.52
C TYR A 154 1.91 -7.98 1.32
N ARG A 155 2.48 -6.89 0.80
CA ARG A 155 3.36 -6.01 1.57
C ARG A 155 2.52 -5.23 2.58
N VAL A 156 2.99 -5.18 3.82
CA VAL A 156 2.31 -4.50 4.93
C VAL A 156 3.29 -3.58 5.65
N GLN A 157 2.77 -2.45 6.15
CA GLN A 157 3.52 -1.49 6.95
C GLN A 157 2.70 -1.18 8.20
N LEU A 158 3.34 -1.28 9.38
CA LEU A 158 2.73 -0.80 10.61
C LEU A 158 2.85 0.73 10.68
N LEU A 159 1.82 1.39 11.17
CA LEU A 159 1.76 2.84 11.27
C LEU A 159 1.07 3.27 12.56
N GLN A 160 1.42 4.45 13.05
CA GLN A 160 0.64 5.16 14.06
C GLN A 160 -0.49 5.89 13.35
N PHE A 161 -1.70 5.79 13.87
CA PHE A 161 -2.89 6.27 13.18
C PHE A 161 -3.77 7.14 14.06
N THR A 162 -4.16 8.29 13.54
CA THR A 162 -5.03 9.24 14.23
C THR A 162 -6.17 9.67 13.32
N TYR A 163 -7.39 9.67 13.86
CA TYR A 163 -8.53 10.32 13.23
C TYR A 163 -8.71 11.73 13.79
N LEU A 164 -8.92 12.69 12.91
CA LEU A 164 -9.46 14.01 13.27
C LEU A 164 -10.88 14.14 12.72
N ASN A 165 -11.79 14.64 13.54
CA ASN A 165 -13.17 14.81 13.12
C ASN A 165 -13.38 16.20 12.52
N ASN A 166 -13.55 16.29 11.20
CA ASN A 166 -13.98 17.52 10.56
C ASN A 166 -15.49 17.58 10.56
N ARG A 167 -16.06 18.18 11.60
CA ARG A 167 -17.42 18.70 11.50
C ARG A 167 -17.37 19.89 10.55
N LYS A 168 -17.96 19.75 9.36
CA LYS A 168 -18.49 20.92 8.64
C LYS A 168 -19.27 21.72 9.68
N LYS A 169 -18.86 22.95 10.00
CA LYS A 169 -19.45 23.80 11.04
C LYS A 169 -20.97 23.92 10.86
N GLY A 170 -21.70 22.98 11.43
CA GLY A 170 -23.12 23.02 11.71
C GLY A 170 -23.27 22.96 13.22
N LYS A 171 -23.18 24.14 13.84
CA LYS A 171 -23.20 24.44 15.28
C LYS A 171 -22.15 23.70 16.14
N LYS A 172 -21.33 24.51 16.81
CA LYS A 172 -20.42 24.09 17.88
C LYS A 172 -21.20 23.23 18.88
N ASN A 173 -20.65 22.06 19.19
CA ASN A 173 -20.55 21.52 20.53
C ASN A 173 -19.23 20.74 20.53
N SER A 174 -18.28 21.27 21.29
CA SER A 174 -17.00 20.64 21.61
C SER A 174 -17.28 19.46 22.51
N GLU A 175 -17.09 18.24 22.01
CA GLU A 175 -16.95 17.05 22.83
C GLU A 175 -15.54 16.53 22.56
N SER A 176 -14.66 16.74 23.53
CA SER A 176 -13.45 15.97 23.70
C SER A 176 -13.84 14.70 24.46
N GLU A 177 -13.64 13.53 23.88
CA GLU A 177 -13.70 12.29 24.65
C GLU A 177 -12.48 11.40 24.30
N PRO A 178 -12.04 10.62 25.30
CA PRO A 178 -10.65 10.21 25.54
C PRO A 178 -10.08 9.15 24.60
#